data_AF-A0A929TVW4-F1
#
_entry.id   AF-A0A929TVW4-F1
#
_cell.length_a   1.000
_cell.length_b   1.000
_cell.length_c   1.000
_cell.angle_alpha   90.00
_cell.angle_beta   90.00
_cell.angle_gamma   90.00
#
_symmetry.space_group_name_H-M   'P 1'
#
loop_
_entity.id
_entity.type
_entity.pdbx_description
1 polymer ?
#
loop_
_entity_poly.entity_id
_entity_poly.type
_entity_poly.pdbx_seq_one_letter_code
_entity_poly.pdbx_strand_id
1 'polypeptide(L)'
;MKSLDKLANAGNEESSDSNTGFFTPNEKIDFSNVKIEPLFEESVDFETFSKSDFRAVKVKNCVAVPKSKKLLQFTLDDGTGKDRTILSGIHEFYEPEELVGKTLIAITNLPPRAMMGIESCGMLLSAVNELK
;
A
#
# COMPACT_ATOMS: atom_id res chain seq x y z
N MET A 1 -70.45 6.30 4.90
CA MET A 1 -70.58 7.56 4.13
C MET A 1 -69.55 8.55 4.66
N LYS A 2 -68.94 9.29 3.72
CA LYS A 2 -67.96 10.39 3.81
C LYS A 2 -67.91 11.15 5.15
N SER A 3 -66.70 11.48 5.63
CA SER A 3 -66.17 12.84 5.46
C SER A 3 -64.69 12.95 5.84
N LEU A 4 -63.95 13.68 5.00
CA LEU A 4 -62.65 14.29 5.29
C LEU A 4 -62.88 15.54 6.16
N ASP A 5 -61.91 15.85 7.03
CA ASP A 5 -61.43 17.19 7.42
C ASP A 5 -60.00 16.98 8.00
N LYS A 6 -58.87 17.36 7.39
CA LYS A 6 -58.32 18.65 6.93
C LYS A 6 -57.64 19.48 8.04
N LEU A 7 -56.29 19.41 8.02
CA LEU A 7 -55.25 20.43 8.29
C LEU A 7 -55.28 21.28 9.58
N ALA A 8 -54.18 21.24 10.34
CA ALA A 8 -53.43 22.43 10.73
C ALA A 8 -51.98 22.07 11.13
N ASN A 9 -51.06 22.99 10.80
CA ASN A 9 -49.62 22.85 10.70
C ASN A 9 -48.91 23.65 11.82
N ALA A 10 -47.59 23.42 11.96
CA ALA A 10 -46.54 24.34 12.43
C ALA A 10 -45.86 24.04 13.79
N GLY A 11 -44.52 23.96 13.73
CA GLY A 11 -43.63 24.21 14.89
C GLY A 11 -42.30 23.46 14.87
N ASN A 12 -41.34 23.93 14.05
CA ASN A 12 -39.89 24.10 14.31
C ASN A 12 -39.15 23.19 15.33
N GLU A 13 -38.07 22.52 14.89
CA GLU A 13 -36.66 22.93 15.17
C GLU A 13 -35.65 21.94 14.55
N GLU A 14 -34.69 22.49 13.79
CA GLU A 14 -33.23 22.20 13.68
C GLU A 14 -32.70 20.75 13.84
N SER A 15 -31.60 20.30 13.24
CA SER A 15 -30.68 20.67 12.18
C SER A 15 -29.63 19.54 12.16
N SER A 16 -29.24 19.02 11.00
CA SER A 16 -27.86 18.54 10.76
C SER A 16 -27.70 18.13 9.30
N ASP A 17 -27.25 19.10 8.50
CA ASP A 17 -26.50 18.80 7.29
C ASP A 17 -25.27 17.97 7.65
N SER A 18 -25.10 16.82 6.99
CA SER A 18 -23.76 16.42 6.53
C SER A 18 -23.88 15.58 5.27
N ASN A 19 -23.40 16.18 4.19
CA ASN A 19 -23.03 15.56 2.93
C ASN A 19 -22.34 14.20 3.14
N THR A 20 -23.00 13.11 2.71
CA THR A 20 -22.30 11.88 2.32
C THR A 20 -22.68 11.52 0.89
N GLY A 21 -22.49 12.49 -0.01
CA GLY A 21 -22.49 12.25 -1.45
C GLY A 21 -21.22 11.52 -1.85
N PHE A 22 -21.12 10.20 -1.61
CA PHE A 22 -20.10 9.35 -2.22
C PHE A 22 -20.42 7.85 -2.10
N PHE A 23 -21.60 7.43 -2.55
CA PHE A 23 -21.79 6.04 -2.98
C PHE A 23 -22.69 6.01 -4.20
N THR A 24 -22.08 6.15 -5.38
CA THR A 24 -22.64 5.67 -6.63
C THR A 24 -22.25 4.20 -6.79
N PRO A 25 -23.18 3.29 -7.10
CA PRO A 25 -22.84 1.92 -7.50
C PRO A 25 -21.95 2.02 -8.76
N ASN A 26 -20.69 1.62 -8.64
CA ASN A 26 -19.67 1.86 -9.66
C ASN A 26 -20.07 1.17 -10.98
N GLU A 27 -20.23 1.95 -12.04
CA GLU A 27 -20.35 1.46 -13.41
C GLU A 27 -19.12 0.60 -13.74
N LYS A 28 -19.31 -0.42 -14.59
CA LYS A 28 -18.22 -1.29 -15.06
C LYS A 28 -17.02 -0.44 -15.48
N ILE A 29 -15.91 -0.60 -14.77
CA ILE A 29 -14.64 0.08 -15.06
C ILE A 29 -14.22 -0.32 -16.47
N ASP A 30 -14.09 0.65 -17.37
CA ASP A 30 -13.65 0.43 -18.74
C ASP A 30 -12.12 0.32 -18.80
N PHE A 31 -11.63 -0.88 -19.11
CA PHE A 31 -10.20 -1.18 -19.21
C PHE A 31 -9.67 -1.09 -20.65
N SER A 32 -10.47 -0.60 -21.62
CA SER A 32 -10.07 -0.50 -23.04
C SER A 32 -8.83 0.38 -23.27
N ASN A 33 -8.53 1.30 -22.34
CA ASN A 33 -7.40 2.23 -22.44
C ASN A 33 -6.21 1.87 -21.55
N VAL A 34 -6.21 0.69 -20.90
CA VAL A 34 -5.05 0.24 -20.12
C VAL A 34 -3.95 -0.22 -21.07
N LYS A 35 -2.93 0.62 -21.26
CA LYS A 35 -1.71 0.26 -21.97
C LYS A 35 -0.80 -0.54 -21.03
N ILE A 36 -0.66 -1.83 -21.30
CA ILE A 36 0.40 -2.64 -20.69
C ILE A 36 1.71 -2.18 -21.33
N GLU A 37 2.55 -1.48 -20.58
CA GLU A 37 3.88 -1.13 -21.06
C GLU A 37 4.66 -2.42 -21.32
N PRO A 38 5.29 -2.58 -22.50
CA PRO A 38 6.13 -3.73 -22.76
C PRO A 38 7.24 -3.75 -21.70
N LEU A 39 7.28 -4.85 -20.93
CA LEU A 39 8.44 -5.19 -20.12
C LEU A 39 9.67 -5.17 -21.04
N PHE A 40 10.81 -4.71 -20.51
CA PHE A 40 12.06 -4.52 -21.28
C PHE A 40 12.29 -5.63 -22.32
N GLU A 41 12.51 -5.26 -23.58
CA GLU A 41 12.72 -6.23 -24.68
C GLU A 41 14.05 -6.98 -24.54
N GLU A 42 15.02 -6.37 -23.85
CA GLU A 42 16.37 -6.91 -23.64
C GLU A 42 16.39 -7.89 -22.46
N SER A 43 17.03 -9.05 -22.66
CA SER A 43 17.31 -9.98 -21.57
C SER A 43 18.42 -9.42 -20.68
N VAL A 44 18.23 -9.47 -19.37
CA VAL A 44 19.32 -9.23 -18.41
C VAL A 44 20.30 -10.40 -18.44
N ASP A 45 21.59 -10.12 -18.54
CA ASP A 45 22.62 -11.15 -18.50
C ASP A 45 22.77 -11.72 -17.07
N PHE A 46 23.27 -12.95 -16.98
CA PHE A 46 23.41 -13.65 -15.70
C PHE A 46 24.38 -12.94 -14.75
N GLU A 47 25.45 -12.32 -15.26
CA GLU A 47 26.44 -11.67 -14.43
C GLU A 47 25.83 -10.46 -13.71
N THR A 48 25.06 -9.64 -14.44
CA THR A 48 24.31 -8.51 -13.89
C THR A 48 23.32 -8.96 -12.81
N PHE A 49 22.55 -10.01 -13.05
CA PHE A 49 21.62 -10.55 -12.04
C PHE A 49 22.37 -11.05 -10.80
N SER A 50 23.43 -11.82 -10.99
CA SER A 50 24.21 -12.45 -9.90
C SER A 50 24.91 -11.46 -8.97
N LYS A 51 25.12 -10.21 -9.41
CA LYS A 51 25.68 -9.14 -8.58
C LYS A 51 24.71 -8.64 -7.50
N SER A 52 23.41 -8.95 -7.60
CA SER A 52 22.43 -8.57 -6.59
C SER A 52 22.44 -9.57 -5.41
N ASP A 53 22.58 -9.05 -4.19
CA ASP A 53 22.57 -9.86 -2.96
C ASP A 53 21.12 -10.04 -2.48
N PHE A 54 20.49 -11.14 -2.92
CA PHE A 54 19.15 -11.52 -2.49
C PHE A 54 19.21 -12.33 -1.19
N ARG A 55 18.43 -11.91 -0.19
CA ARG A 55 18.35 -12.60 1.10
C ARG A 55 16.92 -12.84 1.55
N ALA A 56 16.71 -13.98 2.18
CA ALA A 56 15.55 -14.21 3.03
C ALA A 56 15.76 -13.43 4.34
N VAL A 57 14.81 -12.55 4.66
CA VAL A 57 14.89 -11.66 5.82
C VAL A 57 13.70 -11.87 6.75
N LYS A 58 13.92 -11.78 8.06
CA LYS A 58 12.87 -11.89 9.07
C LYS A 58 12.43 -10.49 9.51
N VAL A 59 11.14 -10.21 9.48
CA VAL A 59 10.60 -8.94 9.99
C VAL A 59 10.62 -8.96 11.52
N LYS A 60 11.47 -8.11 12.12
CA LYS A 60 11.50 -7.90 13.58
C LYS A 60 10.48 -6.84 14.02
N ASN A 61 10.34 -5.78 13.22
CA ASN A 61 9.39 -4.70 13.48
C ASN A 61 8.89 -4.10 12.16
N CYS A 62 7.68 -3.57 12.16
CA CYS A 62 7.09 -2.85 11.03
C CYS A 62 6.21 -1.71 11.57
N VAL A 63 6.37 -0.50 11.04
CA VAL A 63 5.59 0.68 11.44
C VAL A 63 5.23 1.54 10.24
N ALA A 64 4.10 2.24 10.29
CA ALA A 64 3.76 3.24 9.28
C ALA A 64 4.71 4.45 9.37
N VAL A 65 5.16 4.96 8.22
CA VAL A 65 6.02 6.14 8.19
C VAL A 65 5.18 7.40 8.39
N PRO A 66 5.49 8.25 9.40
CA PRO A 66 4.76 9.49 9.63
C PRO A 66 4.75 10.38 8.37
N LYS A 67 3.60 11.01 8.08
CA LYS A 67 3.39 11.89 6.92
C LYS A 67 3.45 11.18 5.56
N SER A 68 3.55 9.84 5.51
CA SER A 68 3.39 9.06 4.29
C SER A 68 2.13 8.20 4.37
N LYS A 69 1.32 8.22 3.31
CA LYS A 69 0.18 7.30 3.18
C LYS A 69 0.58 5.94 2.64
N LYS A 70 1.75 5.83 2.00
CA LYS A 70 2.14 4.65 1.21
C LYS A 70 3.26 3.83 1.83
N LEU A 71 4.05 4.41 2.73
CA LEU A 71 5.30 3.80 3.19
C LEU A 71 5.14 3.11 4.55
N LEU A 72 5.64 1.88 4.60
CA LEU A 72 5.95 1.14 5.82
C LEU A 72 7.47 1.13 6.02
N GLN A 73 7.90 1.23 7.27
CA GLN A 73 9.28 1.08 7.71
C GLN A 73 9.47 -0.27 8.39
N PHE A 74 10.39 -1.06 7.84
CA PHE A 74 10.73 -2.39 8.33
C PHE A 74 12.05 -2.35 9.09
N THR A 75 12.11 -3.05 10.21
CA THR A 75 13.35 -3.49 10.85
C THR A 75 13.49 -4.99 10.59
N LEU A 76 14.56 -5.37 9.90
CA LEU A 76 14.74 -6.72 9.35
C LEU A 76 15.99 -7.38 9.91
N ASP A 77 15.91 -8.69 10.16
CA ASP A 77 17.06 -9.58 10.32
C ASP A 77 17.44 -10.18 8.96
N ASP A 78 18.67 -9.94 8.49
CA ASP A 78 19.22 -10.55 7.28
C ASP A 78 20.34 -11.58 7.58
N GLY A 79 20.45 -12.00 8.84
CA GLY A 79 21.45 -12.96 9.31
C GLY A 79 22.85 -12.37 9.54
N THR A 80 23.06 -11.07 9.30
CA THR A 80 24.36 -10.40 9.56
C THR A 80 24.59 -10.03 11.02
N GLY A 81 23.57 -10.19 11.87
CA GLY A 81 23.59 -9.74 13.26
C GLY A 81 23.40 -8.23 13.44
N LYS A 82 23.15 -7.48 12.35
CA LYS A 82 22.77 -6.07 12.38
C LYS A 82 21.37 -5.90 11.84
N ASP A 83 20.57 -5.10 12.53
CA ASP A 83 19.23 -4.78 12.05
C ASP A 83 19.32 -3.86 10.84
N ARG A 84 18.51 -4.17 9.82
CA ARG A 84 18.42 -3.40 8.59
C ARG A 84 17.11 -2.66 8.51
N THR A 85 17.18 -1.38 8.14
CA THR A 85 16.01 -0.57 7.84
C THR A 85 15.72 -0.60 6.34
N ILE A 86 14.51 -0.97 5.95
CA ILE A 86 14.02 -0.85 4.57
C ILE A 86 12.65 -0.17 4.60
N LEU A 87 12.42 0.75 3.67
CA LEU A 87 11.11 1.36 3.45
C LEU A 87 10.44 0.69 2.25
N SER A 88 9.15 0.36 2.36
CA SER A 88 8.39 -0.21 1.24
C SER A 88 7.05 0.47 1.06
N GLY A 89 6.65 0.66 -0.21
CA GLY A 89 5.44 1.35 -0.64
C GLY A 89 4.16 0.52 -0.58
N ILE A 90 4.08 -0.45 0.35
CA ILE A 90 3.03 -1.48 0.38
C ILE A 90 1.97 -1.24 1.47
N HIS A 91 1.92 -0.03 2.04
CA HIS A 91 0.99 0.29 3.14
C HIS A 91 -0.49 0.16 2.72
N GLU A 92 -0.81 0.36 1.44
CA GLU A 92 -2.18 0.20 0.92
C GLU A 92 -2.65 -1.27 0.90
N PHE A 93 -1.75 -2.23 1.10
CA PHE A 93 -2.02 -3.67 0.97
C PHE A 93 -1.90 -4.46 2.27
N TYR A 94 -1.17 -3.93 3.27
CA TYR A 94 -0.85 -4.65 4.50
C TYR A 94 -0.84 -3.70 5.69
N GLU A 95 -1.39 -4.18 6.81
CA GLU A 95 -1.20 -3.54 8.10
C GLU A 95 0.16 -3.95 8.71
N PRO A 96 0.86 -3.07 9.44
CA PRO A 96 2.19 -3.36 9.98
C PRO A 96 2.25 -4.63 10.84
N GLU A 97 1.22 -4.89 11.64
CA GLU A 97 1.16 -6.01 12.58
C GLU A 97 1.11 -7.36 11.86
N GLU A 98 0.56 -7.42 10.64
CA GLU A 98 0.48 -8.63 9.83
C GLU A 98 1.85 -9.09 9.31
N LEU A 99 2.78 -8.15 9.21
CA LEU A 99 4.11 -8.36 8.62
C LEU A 99 5.15 -8.77 9.67
N VAL A 100 4.96 -8.43 10.94
CA VAL A 100 5.89 -8.80 12.01
C VAL A 100 6.01 -10.33 12.11
N GLY A 101 7.24 -10.82 12.14
CA GLY A 101 7.52 -12.26 12.18
C GLY A 101 7.35 -12.97 10.82
N LYS A 102 6.95 -12.29 9.74
CA LYS A 102 7.00 -12.88 8.39
C LYS A 102 8.42 -12.96 7.86
N THR A 103 8.63 -13.85 6.90
CA THR A 103 9.87 -13.95 6.14
C THR A 103 9.63 -13.37 4.75
N LEU A 104 10.48 -12.45 4.32
CA LEU A 104 10.39 -11.75 3.03
C LEU A 104 11.67 -11.96 2.24
N ILE A 105 11.68 -11.56 0.96
CA ILE A 105 12.90 -11.49 0.14
C ILE A 105 13.29 -10.03 -0.03
N ALA A 106 14.57 -9.72 0.16
CA ALA A 106 15.12 -8.38 -0.01
C ALA A 106 16.42 -8.42 -0.81
N ILE A 107 16.72 -7.33 -1.52
CA ILE A 107 18.05 -7.03 -2.03
C ILE A 107 18.78 -6.17 -1.00
N THR A 108 19.94 -6.64 -0.51
CA THR A 108 20.63 -6.04 0.65
C THR A 108 21.88 -5.23 0.31
N ASN A 109 22.34 -5.28 -0.94
CA ASN A 109 23.55 -4.59 -1.41
C ASN A 109 23.28 -3.37 -2.32
N LEU A 110 22.06 -2.84 -2.30
CA LEU A 110 21.76 -1.55 -2.92
C LEU A 110 22.33 -0.40 -2.07
N PRO A 111 22.80 0.69 -2.70
CA PRO A 111 23.20 1.88 -1.96
C PRO A 111 22.00 2.43 -1.17
N PRO A 112 22.24 2.96 0.04
CA PRO A 112 21.15 3.53 0.83
C PRO A 112 20.43 4.66 0.11
N ARG A 113 19.11 4.68 0.20
CA ARG A 113 18.25 5.72 -0.38
C ARG A 113 17.46 6.41 0.72
N ALA A 114 17.71 7.70 0.92
CA ALA A 114 16.93 8.50 1.86
C ALA A 114 15.52 8.78 1.30
N MET A 115 14.50 8.52 2.10
CA MET A 115 13.11 8.88 1.80
C MET A 115 12.44 9.36 3.09
N MET A 116 11.77 10.51 3.05
CA MET A 116 11.10 11.08 4.23
C MET A 116 12.03 11.25 5.46
N GLY A 117 13.33 11.46 5.24
CA GLY A 117 14.33 11.60 6.31
C GLY A 117 14.80 10.27 6.94
N ILE A 118 14.36 9.13 6.42
CA ILE A 118 14.78 7.79 6.84
C ILE A 118 15.63 7.16 5.73
N GLU A 119 16.72 6.52 6.12
CA GLU A 119 17.61 5.83 5.19
C GLU A 119 17.12 4.40 4.93
N SER A 120 16.75 4.09 3.69
CA SER A 120 16.35 2.75 3.25
C SER A 120 17.56 2.01 2.69
N CYS A 121 18.00 0.97 3.41
CA CYS A 121 19.22 0.20 3.11
C CYS A 121 18.90 -1.10 2.35
N GLY A 122 18.12 -1.02 1.29
CA GLY A 122 17.73 -2.17 0.48
C GLY A 122 16.36 -2.01 -0.16
N MET A 123 15.89 -3.10 -0.76
CA MET A 123 14.60 -3.16 -1.43
C MET A 123 13.91 -4.50 -1.13
N LEU A 124 12.65 -4.46 -0.70
CA LEU A 124 11.81 -5.65 -0.61
C LEU A 124 11.30 -6.04 -2.00
N LEU A 125 11.28 -7.34 -2.29
CA LEU A 125 10.59 -7.85 -3.47
C LEU A 125 9.11 -8.04 -3.14
N SER A 126 8.25 -7.54 -4.01
CA SER A 126 6.80 -7.68 -3.90
C SER A 126 6.23 -7.98 -5.27
N ALA A 127 5.18 -8.79 -5.31
CA ALA A 127 4.44 -9.07 -6.52
C ALA A 127 2.99 -8.63 -6.29
N VAL A 128 2.40 -8.00 -7.30
CA VAL A 128 0.98 -7.70 -7.35
C VAL A 128 0.37 -8.67 -8.33
N ASN A 129 -0.70 -9.34 -7.91
CA ASN A 129 -1.44 -10.21 -8.79
C ASN A 129 -2.68 -9.46 -9.32
N GLU A 130 -2.59 -8.95 -10.54
CA GLU A 130 -3.72 -8.32 -11.24
C GLU A 130 -4.58 -9.39 -11.93
N LEU A 131 -5.05 -10.40 -11.18
CA LEU A 131 -6.06 -11.32 -11.72
C LEU A 131 -7.31 -10.50 -12.05
N LYS A 132 -7.53 -10.34 -13.35
CA LYS A 132 -8.79 -9.87 -13.94
C LYS A 132 -9.86 -10.95 -13.81
#